data_AF-A0A352Z6E3-F1
#
_entry.id   AF-A0A352Z6E3-F1
#
_cell.length_a   1.000
_cell.length_b   1.000
_cell.length_c   1.000
_cell.angle_alpha   90.00
_cell.angle_beta   90.00
_cell.angle_gamma   90.00
#
_symmetry.space_group_name_H-M   'P 1'
#
loop_
_entity.id
_entity.type
_entity.pdbx_description
1 polymer ?
#
loop_
_entity_poly.entity_id
_entity_poly.type
_entity_poly.pdbx_seq_one_letter_code
_entity_poly.pdbx_strand_id
1 'polypeptide(L)'
;MFPEEKRLNLPPGLKMVTVREDNQRRIKAAPMYNPDTQEIELTCHSTAKEIKEEGIKNRFEKRFEDHLKKIQTGLNKRHGIKRYEKILEKIGRLKERFKRVARRYEIKIEKEDTDRVRAISWEYKEESNLSGFYCLRSNQLNFKEQELFDIFSMLTDIEDAFKSMKS
;
A
#
# COMPACT_ATOMS: atom_id res chain seq x y z
N MET A 1 14.54 9.61 -15.45
CA MET A 1 14.05 9.53 -14.06
C MET A 1 12.71 8.80 -14.11
N PHE A 2 12.63 7.57 -13.62
CA PHE A 2 11.40 6.77 -13.65
C PHE A 2 10.89 6.56 -12.22
N PRO A 3 9.58 6.69 -11.95
CA PRO A 3 9.02 6.39 -10.64
C PRO A 3 9.02 4.87 -10.42
N GLU A 4 9.74 4.37 -9.41
CA GLU A 4 9.70 2.97 -8.99
C GLU A 4 8.98 2.85 -7.63
N GLU A 5 7.93 2.03 -7.54
CA GLU A 5 7.35 1.56 -6.27
C GLU A 5 8.25 0.44 -5.69
N LYS A 6 9.52 0.74 -5.41
CA LYS A 6 10.38 -0.16 -4.64
C LYS A 6 9.90 -0.23 -3.19
N ARG A 7 10.25 -1.32 -2.50
CA ARG A 7 10.19 -1.37 -1.03
C ARG A 7 11.09 -0.25 -0.50
N LEU A 8 10.49 0.88 -0.13
CA LEU A 8 11.22 2.00 0.45
C LEU A 8 11.74 1.57 1.82
N ASN A 9 13.04 1.29 1.90
CA ASN A 9 13.74 1.17 3.16
C ASN A 9 14.12 2.58 3.61
N LEU A 10 13.16 3.28 4.23
CA LEU A 10 13.39 4.62 4.74
C LEU A 10 14.29 4.53 5.97
N PRO A 11 15.48 5.16 6.00
CA PRO A 11 16.28 5.20 7.20
C PRO A 11 15.54 5.95 8.31
N PRO A 12 15.55 5.45 9.56
CA PRO A 12 14.92 6.15 10.68
C PRO A 12 15.60 7.51 10.88
N GLY A 13 14.79 8.58 10.89
CA GLY A 13 15.28 9.96 11.05
C GLY A 13 15.65 10.68 9.74
N LEU A 14 15.22 10.18 8.58
CA LEU A 14 15.38 10.88 7.30
C LEU A 14 14.80 12.30 7.38
N LYS A 15 15.66 13.32 7.28
CA LYS A 15 15.25 14.72 7.23
C LYS A 15 14.72 15.02 5.84
N MET A 16 13.41 15.19 5.73
CA MET A 16 12.76 15.56 4.47
C MET A 16 12.47 17.06 4.45
N VAL A 17 12.76 17.70 3.32
CA VAL A 17 12.49 19.12 3.08
C VAL A 17 11.20 19.25 2.27
N THR A 18 10.38 20.25 2.57
CA THR A 18 9.20 20.55 1.74
C THR A 18 9.66 21.09 0.39
N VAL A 19 9.34 20.40 -0.70
CA VAL A 19 9.66 20.80 -2.08
C VAL A 19 8.46 21.37 -2.83
N ARG A 20 7.25 21.12 -2.33
CA ARG A 20 6.01 21.71 -2.85
C ARG A 20 4.95 21.76 -1.76
N GLU A 21 4.24 22.88 -1.67
CA GLU A 21 3.09 23.02 -0.79
C GLU A 21 2.05 23.90 -1.47
N ASP A 22 0.84 23.37 -1.62
CA ASP A 22 -0.32 24.06 -2.15
C ASP A 22 -1.56 23.66 -1.33
N ASN A 23 -2.72 24.26 -1.62
CA ASN A 23 -3.96 23.99 -0.89
C ASN A 23 -4.45 22.53 -1.01
N GLN A 24 -3.96 21.76 -1.98
CA GLN A 24 -4.37 20.38 -2.24
C GLN A 24 -3.37 19.35 -1.71
N ARG A 25 -2.07 19.66 -1.71
CA ARG A 25 -1.01 18.71 -1.36
C ARG A 25 0.23 19.38 -0.80
N ARG A 26 0.89 18.64 0.09
CA ARG A 26 2.26 18.92 0.54
C ARG A 26 3.15 17.77 0.12
N ILE A 27 4.28 18.09 -0.49
CA ILE A 27 5.30 17.14 -0.93
C ILE A 27 6.59 17.46 -0.20
N LYS A 28 7.09 16.45 0.53
CA LYS A 28 8.41 16.47 1.14
C LYS A 28 9.34 15.55 0.39
N ALA A 29 10.62 15.88 0.31
CA ALA A 29 11.62 15.06 -0.36
C ALA A 29 12.93 14.99 0.44
N ALA A 30 13.65 13.89 0.29
CA ALA A 30 15.00 13.73 0.80
C ALA A 30 15.85 12.95 -0.22
N PRO A 31 17.06 13.42 -0.54
CA PRO A 31 17.94 12.75 -1.47
C PRO A 31 18.76 11.69 -0.71
N MET A 32 18.95 10.54 -1.32
CA MET A 32 19.76 9.47 -0.78
C MET A 32 20.65 8.93 -1.88
N TYR A 33 21.95 8.92 -1.64
CA TYR A 33 22.87 8.28 -2.57
C TYR A 33 22.76 6.77 -2.44
N ASN A 34 22.56 6.09 -3.57
CA ASN A 34 22.53 4.63 -3.63
C ASN A 34 23.88 4.12 -4.15
N PRO A 35 24.70 3.46 -3.30
CA PRO A 35 26.03 3.00 -3.70
C PRO A 35 26.01 1.86 -4.73
N ASP A 36 24.94 1.07 -4.76
CA ASP A 36 24.83 -0.07 -5.69
C ASP A 36 24.58 0.40 -7.13
N THR A 37 23.80 1.46 -7.28
CA THR A 37 23.43 2.01 -8.60
C THR A 37 24.26 3.24 -8.99
N GLN A 38 25.02 3.81 -8.05
CA GLN A 38 25.75 5.08 -8.24
C GLN A 38 24.84 6.25 -8.65
N GLU A 39 23.57 6.20 -8.23
CA GLU A 39 22.54 7.20 -8.51
C GLU A 39 22.05 7.88 -7.23
N ILE A 40 21.41 9.04 -7.38
CA ILE A 40 20.60 9.63 -6.31
C ILE A 40 19.16 9.12 -6.42
N GLU A 41 18.66 8.63 -5.29
CA GLU A 41 17.27 8.31 -5.05
C GLU A 41 16.61 9.44 -4.24
N LEU A 42 15.74 10.21 -4.88
CA LEU A 42 14.93 11.22 -4.21
C LEU A 42 13.67 10.55 -3.66
N THR A 43 13.64 10.35 -2.35
CA THR A 43 12.47 9.82 -1.66
C THR A 43 11.49 10.95 -1.41
N CYS A 44 10.31 10.86 -2.01
CA CYS A 44 9.24 11.83 -1.86
C CYS A 44 8.09 11.27 -1.02
N HIS A 45 7.43 12.15 -0.26
CA HIS A 45 6.20 11.87 0.46
C HIS A 45 5.14 12.92 0.08
N SER A 46 4.01 12.47 -0.47
CA SER A 46 2.89 13.33 -0.87
C SER A 46 1.65 13.06 -0.02
N THR A 47 1.14 14.09 0.64
CA THR A 47 -0.08 13.98 1.48
C THR A 47 -1.32 13.61 0.66
N ALA A 48 -1.45 14.12 -0.57
CA ALA A 48 -2.58 13.77 -1.42
C ALA A 48 -2.53 12.31 -1.89
N LYS A 49 -1.32 11.80 -2.19
CA LYS A 49 -1.11 10.38 -2.53
C LYS A 49 -1.37 9.49 -1.31
N GLU A 50 -0.92 9.89 -0.13
CA GLU A 50 -1.20 9.24 1.15
C GLU A 50 -2.71 9.09 1.38
N ILE A 51 -3.46 10.19 1.39
CA ILE A 51 -4.93 10.18 1.58
C ILE A 51 -5.62 9.27 0.57
N LYS A 52 -5.20 9.33 -0.70
CA LYS A 52 -5.78 8.50 -1.77
C LYS A 52 -5.50 7.01 -1.53
N GLU A 53 -4.25 6.66 -1.23
CA GLU A 53 -3.82 5.28 -1.02
C GLU A 53 -4.42 4.69 0.26
N GLU A 54 -4.46 5.46 1.35
CA GLU A 54 -5.15 5.09 2.58
C GLU A 54 -6.64 4.93 2.36
N GLY A 55 -7.29 5.84 1.63
CA GLY A 55 -8.70 5.72 1.28
C GLY A 55 -8.99 4.44 0.48
N ILE A 56 -8.11 4.08 -0.45
CA ILE A 56 -8.20 2.80 -1.18
C ILE A 56 -8.01 1.62 -0.23
N LYS A 57 -6.93 1.63 0.56
CA LYS A 57 -6.58 0.61 1.55
C LYS A 57 -7.75 0.33 2.50
N ASN A 58 -8.28 1.37 3.14
CA ASN A 58 -9.37 1.29 4.12
C ASN A 58 -10.64 0.68 3.49
N ARG A 59 -10.97 1.03 2.24
CA ARG A 59 -12.12 0.43 1.54
C ARG A 59 -11.93 -1.06 1.28
N PHE A 60 -10.73 -1.49 0.89
CA PHE A 60 -10.45 -2.90 0.67
C PHE A 60 -10.38 -3.69 1.98
N GLU A 61 -9.81 -3.11 3.04
CA GLU A 61 -9.79 -3.67 4.40
C GLU A 61 -11.20 -3.88 4.94
N LYS A 62 -12.05 -2.85 4.89
CA LYS A 62 -13.46 -2.95 5.29
C LYS A 62 -14.20 -4.05 4.53
N ARG A 63 -14.05 -4.11 3.20
CA ARG A 63 -14.67 -5.17 2.38
C ARG A 63 -14.19 -6.56 2.76
N PHE A 64 -12.90 -6.72 3.04
CA PHE A 64 -12.33 -8.00 3.46
C PHE A 64 -12.90 -8.44 4.81
N GLU A 65 -12.93 -7.54 5.80
CA GLU A 65 -13.54 -7.82 7.10
C GLU A 65 -15.04 -8.13 7.02
N ASP A 66 -15.78 -7.41 6.18
CA ASP A 66 -17.21 -7.69 5.95
C ASP A 66 -17.41 -9.10 5.39
N HIS A 67 -16.51 -9.57 4.52
CA HIS A 67 -16.54 -10.94 4.03
C HIS A 67 -16.19 -11.96 5.12
N LEU A 68 -15.20 -11.69 5.98
CA LEU A 68 -14.88 -12.56 7.12
C LEU A 68 -16.05 -12.65 8.11
N LYS A 69 -16.67 -11.51 8.46
CA LYS A 69 -17.88 -11.45 9.29
C LYS A 69 -19.03 -12.24 8.68
N LYS A 70 -19.21 -12.20 7.35
CA LYS A 70 -20.22 -13.04 6.66
C LYS A 70 -19.93 -14.53 6.77
N ILE A 71 -18.66 -14.94 6.77
CA ILE A 71 -18.28 -16.35 6.98
C ILE A 71 -18.56 -16.74 8.44
N GLN A 72 -18.12 -15.93 9.39
CA GLN A 72 -18.29 -16.15 10.83
C GLN A 72 -19.77 -16.22 11.22
N THR A 73 -20.59 -15.24 10.83
CA THR A 73 -22.05 -15.26 11.06
C THR A 73 -22.75 -16.43 10.37
N GLY A 74 -22.17 -16.95 9.28
CA GLY A 74 -22.64 -18.15 8.61
C GLY A 74 -22.55 -19.42 9.47
N LEU A 75 -21.59 -19.50 10.40
CA LEU A 75 -21.41 -20.65 11.29
C LEU A 75 -22.62 -20.86 12.23
N ASN A 76 -23.27 -19.77 12.62
CA ASN A 76 -24.43 -19.81 13.52
C ASN A 76 -25.75 -20.12 12.79
N LYS A 77 -25.75 -20.17 11.45
CA LYS A 77 -26.97 -20.45 10.67
C LYS A 77 -27.26 -21.96 10.60
N ARG A 78 -28.56 -22.32 10.58
CA ARG A 78 -29.04 -23.71 10.51
C ARG A 78 -28.50 -24.48 9.29
N HIS A 79 -28.42 -23.82 8.13
CA HIS A 79 -27.88 -24.36 6.88
C HIS A 79 -26.50 -23.78 6.51
N GLY A 80 -25.77 -23.24 7.51
CA GLY A 80 -24.43 -22.71 7.30
C GLY A 80 -23.41 -23.81 7.01
N ILE A 81 -22.40 -23.48 6.20
CA ILE A 81 -21.22 -24.33 6.05
C ILE A 81 -20.44 -24.28 7.36
N LYS A 82 -20.29 -25.43 8.03
CA LYS A 82 -19.54 -25.55 9.29
C LYS A 82 -18.33 -26.46 9.17
N ARG A 83 -18.23 -27.26 8.11
CA ARG A 83 -17.12 -28.20 7.90
C ARG A 83 -15.81 -27.43 7.70
N TYR A 84 -14.78 -27.81 8.46
CA TYR A 84 -13.51 -27.11 8.49
C TYR A 84 -12.86 -26.96 7.12
N GLU A 85 -12.79 -28.04 6.36
CA GLU A 85 -12.19 -28.07 5.02
C GLU A 85 -12.86 -27.05 4.07
N LYS A 86 -14.19 -26.94 4.12
CA LYS A 86 -14.94 -25.99 3.28
C LYS A 86 -14.80 -24.54 3.74
N ILE A 87 -14.63 -24.31 5.05
CA ILE A 87 -14.31 -22.98 5.57
C ILE A 87 -12.89 -22.57 5.17
N LEU A 88 -11.92 -23.49 5.21
CA LEU A 88 -10.57 -23.25 4.72
C LEU A 88 -10.54 -22.88 3.23
N GLU A 89 -11.21 -23.64 2.37
CA GLU A 89 -11.32 -23.32 0.93
C GLU A 89 -11.89 -21.91 0.72
N LYS A 90 -12.94 -21.56 1.46
CA LYS A 90 -13.62 -20.26 1.34
C LYS A 90 -12.73 -19.11 1.80
N ILE A 91 -12.00 -19.29 2.90
CA ILE A 91 -11.02 -18.31 3.40
C ILE A 91 -9.84 -18.21 2.41
N GLY A 92 -9.39 -19.32 1.84
CA GLY A 92 -8.35 -19.34 0.80
C GLY A 92 -8.72 -18.49 -0.41
N ARG A 93 -9.91 -18.71 -0.98
CA ARG A 93 -10.46 -17.90 -2.09
C ARG A 93 -10.61 -16.42 -1.70
N LEU A 94 -10.98 -16.15 -0.45
CA LEU A 94 -11.05 -14.77 0.05
C LEU A 94 -9.66 -14.12 0.12
N LYS A 95 -8.65 -14.84 0.62
CA LYS A 95 -7.26 -14.37 0.66
C LYS A 95 -6.72 -14.13 -0.75
N GLU A 96 -7.04 -14.98 -1.71
CA GLU A 96 -6.65 -14.80 -3.11
C GLU A 96 -7.26 -13.52 -3.71
N ARG A 97 -8.57 -13.33 -3.56
CA ARG A 97 -9.28 -12.13 -4.05
C ARG A 97 -8.77 -10.84 -3.43
N PHE A 98 -8.39 -10.88 -2.15
CA PHE A 98 -7.93 -9.72 -1.39
C PHE A 98 -6.43 -9.82 -1.04
N LYS A 99 -5.59 -10.36 -1.93
CA LYS A 99 -4.18 -10.70 -1.67
C LYS A 99 -3.37 -9.60 -0.94
N ARG A 100 -3.53 -8.34 -1.37
CA ARG A 100 -2.80 -7.19 -0.78
C ARG A 100 -3.21 -6.88 0.66
N VAL A 101 -4.48 -7.10 1.00
CA VAL A 101 -5.04 -6.85 2.33
C VAL A 101 -4.85 -8.07 3.23
N ALA A 102 -5.10 -9.27 2.69
CA ALA A 102 -5.06 -10.53 3.43
C ALA A 102 -3.72 -10.78 4.13
N ARG A 103 -2.60 -10.31 3.56
CA ARG A 103 -1.27 -10.40 4.19
C ARG A 103 -1.15 -9.64 5.52
N ARG A 104 -2.00 -8.64 5.74
CA ARG A 104 -2.06 -7.81 6.95
C ARG A 104 -2.95 -8.38 8.04
N TYR A 105 -3.54 -9.54 7.82
CA TYR A 105 -4.39 -10.17 8.81
C TYR A 105 -3.87 -11.56 9.16
N GLU A 106 -3.82 -11.84 10.45
CA GLU A 106 -3.80 -13.21 10.93
C GLU A 106 -5.24 -13.70 11.05
N ILE A 107 -5.54 -14.88 10.48
CA ILE A 107 -6.87 -15.49 10.62
C ILE A 107 -6.69 -16.80 11.37
N LYS A 108 -7.35 -16.91 12.52
CA LYS A 108 -7.37 -18.09 13.38
C LYS A 108 -8.74 -18.77 13.23
N ILE A 109 -8.72 -20.09 13.11
CA ILE A 109 -9.92 -20.91 12.95
C ILE A 109 -9.88 -21.97 14.04
N GLU A 110 -10.89 -21.96 14.89
CA GLU A 110 -11.03 -22.91 15.99
C GLU A 110 -11.95 -24.06 15.57
N LYS A 111 -11.49 -25.29 15.78
CA LYS A 111 -12.29 -26.50 15.57
C LYS A 111 -12.98 -26.94 16.85
N GLU A 112 -14.09 -27.65 16.70
CA GLU A 112 -14.62 -28.50 17.76
C GLU A 112 -13.92 -29.87 17.75
N ASP A 113 -14.28 -30.77 18.67
CA ASP A 113 -13.82 -32.17 18.64
C ASP A 113 -14.28 -32.93 17.37
N THR A 114 -15.26 -32.37 16.66
CA THR A 114 -15.69 -32.81 15.34
C THR A 114 -15.00 -31.98 14.24
N ASP A 115 -15.02 -32.41 12.96
CA ASP A 115 -14.47 -31.65 11.82
C ASP A 115 -15.25 -30.35 11.49
N ARG A 116 -15.86 -29.73 12.50
CA ARG A 116 -16.64 -28.51 12.45
C ARG A 116 -15.85 -27.34 13.04
N VAL A 117 -16.09 -26.16 12.47
CA VAL A 117 -15.54 -24.90 12.95
C VAL A 117 -16.44 -24.36 14.06
N ARG A 118 -15.82 -24.09 15.21
CA ARG A 118 -16.45 -23.42 16.35
C ARG A 118 -16.48 -21.91 16.15
N ALA A 119 -15.32 -21.34 15.80
CA ALA A 119 -15.13 -19.91 15.71
C ALA A 119 -14.08 -19.54 14.67
N ILE A 120 -14.19 -18.32 14.14
CA ILE A 120 -13.19 -17.69 13.28
C ILE A 120 -12.90 -16.33 13.90
N SER A 121 -11.63 -16.03 14.11
CA SER A 121 -11.15 -14.73 14.61
C SER A 121 -10.02 -14.21 13.71
N TRP A 122 -9.83 -12.90 13.70
CA TRP A 122 -8.77 -12.28 12.93
C TRP A 122 -8.18 -11.07 13.66
N GLU A 123 -6.89 -10.87 13.46
CA GLU A 123 -6.11 -9.79 14.08
C GLU A 123 -5.34 -9.05 12.98
N TYR A 124 -5.31 -7.71 13.08
CA TYR A 124 -4.53 -6.88 12.17
C TYR A 124 -3.05 -6.95 12.57
N LYS A 125 -2.19 -7.27 11.61
CA LYS A 125 -0.73 -7.20 11.73
C LYS A 125 -0.29 -5.79 11.40
N GLU A 126 0.30 -5.11 12.37
CA GLU A 126 0.88 -3.80 12.17
C GLU A 126 2.03 -3.91 11.16
N GLU A 127 1.86 -3.25 10.01
CA GLU A 127 2.84 -3.18 8.92
C GLU A 127 3.18 -1.69 8.72
N SER A 128 4.44 -1.39 8.40
CA SER A 128 4.87 -0.02 8.14
C SER A 128 4.01 0.63 7.06
N ASN A 129 3.37 1.75 7.41
CA ASN A 129 2.54 2.50 6.49
C ASN A 129 3.46 3.35 5.59
N LEU A 130 3.70 2.88 4.37
CA LEU A 130 4.44 3.62 3.33
C LEU A 130 3.49 4.35 2.36
N SER A 131 2.24 4.61 2.76
CA SER A 131 1.29 5.34 1.92
C SER A 131 1.84 6.73 1.61
N GLY A 132 1.66 7.19 0.38
CA GLY A 132 2.14 8.51 -0.05
C GLY A 132 3.62 8.60 -0.38
N PHE A 133 4.42 7.58 -0.09
CA PHE A 133 5.84 7.54 -0.44
C PHE A 133 6.06 7.04 -1.87
N TYR A 134 7.02 7.64 -2.56
CA TYR A 134 7.53 7.19 -3.86
C TYR A 134 8.98 7.62 -4.04
N CYS A 135 9.71 6.93 -4.91
CA CYS A 135 11.12 7.21 -5.18
C CYS A 135 11.33 7.65 -6.62
N LEU A 136 12.14 8.69 -6.81
CA LEU A 136 12.59 9.17 -8.11
C LEU A 136 14.10 8.96 -8.25
N ARG A 137 14.53 8.32 -9.34
CA ARG A 137 15.95 8.01 -9.60
C ARG A 137 16.59 9.01 -10.55
N SER A 138 17.75 9.53 -10.17
CA SER A 138 18.52 10.49 -10.98
C SER A 138 20.01 10.15 -10.99
N ASN A 139 20.65 10.32 -12.15
CA ASN A 139 22.11 10.29 -12.29
C ASN A 139 22.76 11.65 -11.99
N GLN A 140 21.98 12.68 -11.69
CA GLN A 140 22.48 14.01 -11.37
C GLN A 140 22.85 14.07 -9.88
N LEU A 141 24.14 13.85 -9.58
CA LEU A 141 24.64 13.73 -8.20
C LEU A 141 24.75 15.07 -7.45
N ASN A 142 24.77 16.19 -8.18
CA ASN A 142 25.08 17.50 -7.60
C ASN A 142 23.83 18.34 -7.30
N PHE A 143 22.64 17.82 -7.57
CA PHE A 143 21.39 18.60 -7.48
C PHE A 143 20.76 18.44 -6.11
N LYS A 144 20.17 19.53 -5.62
CA LYS A 144 19.40 19.56 -4.38
C LYS A 144 17.99 18.99 -4.59
N GLU A 145 17.28 18.76 -3.50
CA GLU A 145 15.94 18.19 -3.44
C GLU A 145 14.95 18.95 -4.32
N GLN A 146 14.98 20.29 -4.26
CA GLN A 146 14.10 21.16 -5.04
C GLN A 146 14.40 21.03 -6.55
N GLU A 147 15.67 21.09 -6.94
CA GLU A 147 16.08 21.02 -8.35
C GLU A 147 15.70 19.67 -8.97
N LEU A 148 15.96 18.57 -8.26
CA LEU A 148 15.56 17.24 -8.70
C LEU A 148 14.03 17.12 -8.84
N PHE A 149 13.28 17.69 -7.90
CA PHE A 149 11.82 17.66 -7.93
C PHE A 149 11.22 18.54 -9.04
N ASP A 150 11.80 19.71 -9.30
CA ASP A 150 11.35 20.64 -10.33
C ASP A 150 11.57 20.05 -11.73
N ILE A 151 12.73 19.42 -11.96
CA ILE A 151 13.02 18.71 -13.22
C ILE A 151 12.03 17.57 -13.43
N PHE A 152 11.77 16.76 -12.40
CA PHE A 152 10.80 15.69 -12.49
C PHE A 152 9.39 16.22 -12.79
N SER A 153 8.98 17.30 -12.12
CA SER A 153 7.68 17.93 -12.33
C SER A 153 7.53 18.42 -13.78
N MET A 154 8.57 19.10 -14.30
CA MET A 154 8.59 19.58 -15.68
C MET A 154 8.47 18.45 -16.70
N LEU A 155 9.20 17.34 -16.50
CA LEU A 155 9.10 16.17 -17.38
C LEU A 155 7.69 15.58 -17.37
N THR A 156 7.07 15.51 -16.19
CA THR A 156 5.68 15.01 -16.05
C THR A 156 4.68 15.91 -16.77
N ASP A 157 4.83 17.24 -16.65
CA ASP A 157 3.96 18.21 -17.33
C ASP A 157 4.08 18.09 -18.87
N ILE A 158 5.29 17.87 -19.39
CA ILE A 158 5.55 17.63 -20.81
C ILE A 158 4.88 16.33 -21.28
N GLU A 159 5.00 15.24 -20.51
CA GLU A 159 4.35 13.96 -20.83
C GLU A 159 2.82 14.08 -20.88
N ASP A 160 2.22 14.83 -19.95
CA ASP A 160 0.78 15.08 -19.92
C ASP A 160 0.31 15.92 -21.12
N ALA A 161 1.10 16.90 -21.56
CA ALA A 161 0.83 17.65 -22.78
C ALA A 161 0.84 16.73 -24.02
N PHE A 162 1.84 15.84 -24.14
CA PHE A 162 1.90 14.87 -25.23
C PHE A 162 0.74 13.87 -25.21
N LYS A 163 0.32 13.43 -24.02
CA LYS A 163 -0.82 12.53 -23.86
C LYS A 163 -2.14 13.18 -24.30
N SER A 164 -2.31 14.46 -23.97
CA SER A 164 -3.51 15.23 -24.34
C SER A 164 -3.63 15.42 -25.85
N MET A 165 -2.52 15.62 -26.56
CA MET A 165 -2.51 15.76 -28.03
C MET A 165 -2.81 14.46 -28.80
N LYS A 166 -2.69 13.30 -28.15
CA LYS A 166 -3.00 11.99 -28.74
C LYS A 166 -4.46 11.57 -28.54
N SER A 167 -5.20 12.27 -27.68
CA SER A 167 -6.61 12.00 -27.35
C SER A 167 -7.53 12.79 -28.26
#